data_AF-A0A1F3ZMI3-F1
#
_entry.id   AF-A0A1F3ZMI3-F1
#
_cell.length_a   1.000
_cell.length_b   1.000
_cell.length_c   1.000
_cell.angle_alpha   90.00
_cell.angle_beta   90.00
_cell.angle_gamma   90.00
#
_symmetry.space_group_name_H-M   'P 1'
#
loop_
_entity.id
_entity.type
_entity.pdbx_description
1 polymer ?
#
loop_
_entity_poly.entity_id
_entity_poly.type
_entity_poly.pdbx_seq_one_letter_code
_entity_poly.pdbx_strand_id
1 'polypeptide(L)'
;MDPDLRNDILMVLLARVPNWVSEQTVRSRVGHAAAADVDAVLAELCTAGHLEREADPGGDPYYRLTRRDGLPIRRTIRVGDSEIPRLLADSSPRFLPEHFNDAVEQLAELSTTLEQRFRRVVAEEQRRYWANIVGIFSVLVSVLALILTGLPKILSDPALPFWSAVLVNLSQLLPLAVALILLVLVLRWVVR
;
A
#
# COMPACT_ATOMS: atom_id res chain seq x y z
N MET A 1 14.59 -18.86 -31.37
CA MET A 1 13.52 -17.84 -31.28
C MET A 1 12.62 -18.27 -30.15
N ASP A 2 12.39 -17.38 -29.18
CA ASP A 2 11.66 -17.71 -27.97
C ASP A 2 10.14 -17.68 -28.27
N PRO A 3 9.44 -18.83 -28.27
CA PRO A 3 8.00 -18.86 -28.51
C PRO A 3 7.22 -18.07 -27.45
N ASP A 4 7.79 -17.89 -26.26
CA ASP A 4 7.15 -17.16 -25.17
C ASP A 4 7.11 -15.65 -25.46
N LEU A 5 8.17 -15.10 -26.06
CA LEU A 5 8.26 -13.68 -26.45
C LEU A 5 7.16 -13.27 -27.44
N ARG A 6 6.89 -14.10 -28.44
CA ARG A 6 5.82 -13.84 -29.41
C ARG A 6 4.46 -13.76 -28.73
N ASN A 7 4.20 -14.70 -27.82
CA ASN A 7 2.94 -14.74 -27.09
C ASN A 7 2.80 -13.51 -26.17
N ASP A 8 3.88 -13.11 -25.50
CA ASP A 8 3.90 -11.92 -24.63
C ASP A 8 3.58 -10.64 -25.40
N ILE A 9 4.19 -10.43 -26.56
CA ILE A 9 3.91 -9.28 -27.42
C ILE A 9 2.44 -9.26 -27.85
N LEU A 10 1.90 -10.40 -28.27
CA LEU A 10 0.49 -10.50 -28.66
C LEU A 10 -0.45 -10.25 -27.48
N MET A 11 -0.11 -10.73 -26.28
CA MET A 11 -0.89 -10.47 -25.06
C MET A 11 -0.87 -8.99 -24.67
N VAL A 12 0.28 -8.32 -24.80
CA VAL A 12 0.42 -6.87 -24.59
C VAL A 12 -0.48 -6.08 -25.54
N LEU A 13 -0.54 -6.45 -26.82
CA LEU A 13 -1.37 -5.79 -27.82
C LEU A 13 -2.86 -6.14 -27.68
N LEU A 14 -3.18 -7.39 -27.31
CA LEU A 14 -4.54 -7.85 -27.04
C LEU A 14 -5.18 -7.07 -25.89
N ALA A 15 -4.43 -6.83 -24.81
CA ALA A 15 -4.89 -6.02 -23.68
C ALA A 15 -5.18 -4.55 -24.07
N ARG A 16 -4.69 -4.11 -25.23
CA ARG A 16 -4.73 -2.73 -25.71
C ARG A 16 -5.66 -2.48 -26.90
N VAL A 17 -6.38 -3.50 -27.34
CA VAL A 17 -7.40 -3.35 -28.38
C VAL A 17 -8.45 -2.30 -27.96
N PRO A 18 -8.86 -1.38 -28.87
CA PRO A 18 -8.53 -1.29 -30.29
C PRO A 18 -7.40 -0.31 -30.63
N ASN A 19 -6.67 0.20 -29.63
CA ASN A 19 -5.76 1.31 -29.78
C ASN A 19 -4.45 0.91 -30.48
N TRP A 20 -3.79 1.93 -31.04
CA TRP A 20 -2.40 1.85 -31.48
C TRP A 20 -1.46 1.89 -30.27
N VAL A 21 -0.42 1.08 -30.29
CA VAL A 21 0.54 0.94 -29.20
C VAL A 21 1.94 1.27 -29.72
N SER A 22 2.67 2.15 -29.03
CA SER A 22 4.03 2.49 -29.42
C SER A 22 4.97 1.31 -29.21
N GLU A 23 6.03 1.25 -30.02
CA GLU A 23 7.11 0.28 -29.83
C GLU A 23 7.72 0.35 -28.42
N GLN A 24 7.87 1.56 -27.88
CA GLN A 24 8.36 1.78 -26.54
C GLN A 24 7.47 1.14 -25.47
N THR A 25 6.14 1.30 -25.59
CA THR A 25 5.18 0.62 -24.69
C THR A 25 5.33 -0.89 -24.78
N VAL A 26 5.45 -1.46 -25.99
CA VAL A 26 5.64 -2.92 -26.15
C VAL A 26 6.93 -3.38 -25.46
N ARG A 27 8.05 -2.72 -25.74
CA ARG A 27 9.36 -3.06 -25.16
C ARG A 27 9.35 -2.96 -23.62
N SER A 28 8.79 -1.87 -23.09
CA SER A 28 8.73 -1.65 -21.63
C SER A 28 7.88 -2.69 -20.89
N ARG A 29 6.78 -3.17 -21.51
CA ARG A 29 5.87 -4.14 -20.88
C ARG A 29 6.35 -5.57 -20.98
N VAL A 30 7.08 -5.93 -22.04
CA VAL A 30 7.74 -7.24 -22.16
C VAL A 30 8.93 -7.31 -21.21
N GLY A 31 9.80 -6.29 -21.17
CA GLY A 31 10.80 -6.03 -20.13
C GLY A 31 11.93 -7.06 -19.94
N HIS A 32 11.75 -8.32 -20.36
CA HIS A 32 12.69 -9.43 -20.14
C HIS A 32 13.57 -9.74 -21.36
N ALA A 33 13.12 -9.37 -22.56
CA ALA A 33 13.82 -9.63 -23.82
C ALA A 33 14.68 -8.44 -24.28
N ALA A 34 15.73 -8.72 -25.05
CA ALA A 34 16.54 -7.68 -25.66
C ALA A 34 15.73 -6.92 -26.72
N ALA A 35 15.98 -5.63 -26.89
CA ALA A 35 15.26 -4.79 -27.84
C ALA A 35 15.30 -5.37 -29.27
N ALA A 36 16.46 -5.85 -29.71
CA ALA A 36 16.61 -6.46 -31.03
C ALA A 36 15.71 -7.68 -31.26
N ASP A 37 15.47 -8.49 -30.23
CA ASP A 37 14.61 -9.66 -30.31
C ASP A 37 13.14 -9.24 -30.42
N VAL A 38 12.73 -8.24 -29.65
CA VAL A 38 11.38 -7.65 -29.72
C VAL A 38 11.12 -7.10 -31.12
N ASP A 39 12.08 -6.37 -31.69
CA ASP A 39 11.97 -5.75 -33.00
C ASP A 39 11.88 -6.80 -34.12
N ALA A 40 12.67 -7.88 -34.01
CA ALA A 40 12.61 -9.00 -34.94
C ALA A 40 11.24 -9.68 -34.92
N VAL A 41 10.67 -9.94 -33.74
CA VAL A 41 9.35 -10.55 -33.59
C VAL A 41 8.23 -9.62 -34.07
N LEU A 42 8.32 -8.31 -33.79
CA LEU A 42 7.36 -7.33 -34.31
C LEU A 42 7.39 -7.28 -35.84
N ALA A 43 8.57 -7.30 -36.45
CA ALA A 43 8.72 -7.33 -37.90
C ALA A 43 8.13 -8.60 -38.51
N GLU A 44 8.37 -9.77 -37.91
CA GLU A 44 7.78 -11.05 -38.33
C GLU A 44 6.24 -11.04 -38.23
N LEU A 45 5.70 -10.55 -37.11
CA LEU A 45 4.25 -10.47 -36.93
C LEU A 45 3.57 -9.51 -37.92
N CYS A 46 4.29 -8.44 -38.33
CA CYS A 46 3.83 -7.55 -39.39
C CYS A 46 3.87 -8.24 -40.76
N THR A 47 4.96 -8.93 -41.12
CA THR A 47 5.07 -9.64 -42.41
C THR A 47 4.10 -10.80 -42.53
N ALA A 48 3.79 -11.45 -41.42
CA ALA A 48 2.75 -12.49 -41.32
C ALA A 48 1.31 -11.94 -41.36
N GLY A 49 1.12 -10.61 -41.33
CA GLY A 49 -0.20 -9.98 -41.40
C GLY A 49 -1.02 -10.09 -40.11
N HIS A 50 -0.37 -10.35 -38.97
CA HIS A 50 -1.01 -10.34 -37.66
C HIS A 50 -1.14 -8.92 -37.08
N LEU A 51 -0.19 -8.05 -37.45
CA LEU A 51 -0.11 -6.67 -36.99
C LEU A 51 -0.18 -5.68 -38.14
N GLU A 52 -0.85 -4.57 -37.88
CA GLU A 52 -0.74 -3.33 -38.65
C GLU A 52 0.38 -2.48 -38.03
N ARG A 53 1.18 -1.84 -38.89
CA ARG A 53 2.24 -0.92 -38.49
C ARG A 53 2.01 0.43 -39.17
N GLU A 54 2.02 1.49 -38.38
CA GLU A 54 1.94 2.87 -38.86
C GLU A 54 2.97 3.72 -38.12
N ALA A 55 3.62 4.66 -38.82
CA ALA A 55 4.56 5.57 -38.20
C ALA A 55 3.83 6.87 -37.83
N ASP A 56 4.15 7.43 -36.67
CA ASP A 56 3.68 8.76 -36.31
C ASP A 56 4.43 9.86 -37.11
N PRO A 57 4.03 11.14 -36.98
CA PRO A 57 4.74 12.24 -37.64
C PRO A 57 6.20 12.41 -37.19
N GLY A 58 6.60 11.84 -36.05
CA GLY A 58 7.96 11.84 -35.52
C GLY A 58 8.83 10.70 -36.05
N GLY A 59 8.22 9.70 -36.73
CA GLY A 59 8.89 8.53 -37.28
C GLY A 59 8.86 7.31 -36.37
N ASP A 60 8.26 7.40 -35.18
CA ASP A 60 8.18 6.29 -34.24
C ASP A 60 7.08 5.32 -34.68
N PRO A 61 7.35 3.99 -34.71
CA PRO A 61 6.37 3.02 -35.19
C PRO A 61 5.39 2.63 -34.08
N TYR A 62 4.14 2.51 -34.51
CA TYR A 62 3.01 2.06 -33.71
C TYR A 62 2.44 0.79 -34.31
N TYR A 63 1.98 -0.09 -33.43
CA TYR A 63 1.49 -1.41 -33.78
C TYR A 63 0.07 -1.61 -33.26
N ARG A 64 -0.71 -2.38 -34.02
CA ARG A 64 -2.08 -2.78 -33.65
C ARG A 64 -2.39 -4.15 -34.22
N LEU A 65 -3.25 -4.93 -33.56
CA LEU A 65 -3.77 -6.19 -34.12
C LEU A 65 -4.63 -5.93 -35.37
N THR A 66 -4.40 -6.68 -36.45
CA THR A 66 -5.18 -6.56 -37.69
C THR A 66 -6.62 -7.07 -37.50
N ARG A 67 -6.78 -8.25 -36.87
CA ARG A 67 -8.11 -8.83 -36.56
C ARG A 67 -8.54 -8.40 -35.17
N ARG A 68 -9.46 -7.44 -35.09
CA ARG A 68 -9.97 -6.89 -33.82
C ARG A 68 -11.39 -7.32 -33.49
N ASP A 69 -12.14 -7.77 -34.48
CA ASP A 69 -13.54 -8.16 -34.32
C ASP A 69 -13.67 -9.32 -33.33
N GLY A 70 -14.52 -9.12 -32.31
CA GLY A 70 -14.76 -10.11 -31.27
C GLY A 70 -13.71 -10.20 -30.16
N LEU A 71 -12.66 -9.37 -30.18
CA LEU A 71 -11.69 -9.31 -29.08
C LEU A 71 -12.26 -8.57 -27.86
N PRO A 72 -11.89 -8.98 -26.63
CA PRO A 72 -12.38 -8.34 -25.41
C PRO A 72 -11.78 -6.94 -25.26
N ILE A 73 -12.61 -5.90 -25.41
CA ILE A 73 -12.19 -4.50 -25.23
C ILE A 73 -12.34 -4.10 -23.76
N ARG A 74 -11.22 -3.79 -23.10
CA ARG A 74 -11.22 -3.19 -21.76
C ARG A 74 -11.68 -1.73 -21.88
N ARG A 75 -12.83 -1.42 -21.27
CA ARG A 75 -13.45 -0.07 -21.33
C ARG A 75 -13.06 0.83 -20.16
N THR A 76 -12.56 0.27 -19.07
CA THR A 76 -12.23 1.00 -17.85
C THR A 76 -10.88 0.58 -17.30
N ILE A 77 -10.21 1.51 -16.63
CA ILE A 77 -9.00 1.31 -15.83
C ILE A 77 -9.39 1.51 -14.37
N ARG A 78 -9.09 0.54 -13.52
CA ARG A 78 -9.42 0.60 -12.09
C ARG A 78 -8.28 1.28 -11.32
N VAL A 79 -8.62 2.33 -10.58
CA VAL A 79 -7.69 3.06 -9.70
C VAL A 79 -8.27 3.07 -8.30
N GLY A 80 -7.78 2.16 -7.44
CA GLY A 80 -8.39 1.89 -6.13
C GLY A 80 -9.83 1.41 -6.30
N ASP A 81 -10.78 2.18 -5.77
CA ASP A 81 -12.22 1.90 -5.85
C ASP A 81 -12.92 2.62 -7.01
N SER A 82 -12.19 3.46 -7.76
CA SER A 82 -12.73 4.23 -8.87
C SER A 82 -12.47 3.53 -10.21
N GLU A 83 -13.46 3.57 -11.10
CA GLU A 83 -13.32 3.15 -12.50
C GLU A 83 -13.17 4.38 -13.40
N ILE A 84 -12.01 4.51 -14.04
CA ILE A 84 -11.73 5.59 -14.99
C ILE A 84 -12.02 5.07 -16.40
N PRO A 85 -12.81 5.79 -17.22
CA PRO A 85 -13.07 5.38 -18.59
C PRO A 85 -11.77 5.38 -19.39
N ARG A 86 -11.53 4.29 -20.12
CA ARG A 86 -10.39 4.16 -21.02
C ARG A 86 -10.65 4.98 -22.28
N LEU A 87 -9.65 5.71 -22.75
CA LEU A 87 -9.73 6.36 -24.06
C LEU A 87 -9.53 5.31 -25.16
N LEU A 88 -10.52 5.20 -26.05
CA LEU A 88 -10.52 4.29 -27.18
C LEU A 88 -10.48 5.11 -28.47
N ALA A 89 -9.51 4.86 -29.35
CA ALA A 89 -9.50 5.41 -30.68
C ALA A 89 -9.03 4.38 -31.70
N ASP A 90 -9.80 4.25 -32.78
CA ASP A 90 -9.55 3.31 -33.87
C ASP A 90 -8.96 3.97 -35.12
N SER A 91 -8.98 5.30 -35.17
CA SER A 91 -8.99 6.04 -36.43
C SER A 91 -7.61 6.57 -36.87
N SER A 92 -6.65 6.78 -35.96
CA SER A 92 -5.28 7.17 -36.34
C SER A 92 -4.31 7.14 -35.16
N PRO A 93 -3.01 6.83 -35.37
CA PRO A 93 -1.95 7.01 -34.36
C PRO A 93 -1.66 8.48 -34.02
N ARG A 94 -2.25 9.46 -34.72
CA ARG A 94 -2.08 10.90 -34.42
C ARG A 94 -2.73 11.31 -33.10
N PHE A 95 -3.77 10.61 -32.68
CA PHE A 95 -4.31 10.71 -31.34
C PHE A 95 -3.75 9.51 -30.56
N LEU A 96 -3.13 9.76 -29.41
CA LEU A 96 -2.42 8.75 -28.62
C LEU A 96 -3.17 8.41 -27.32
N PRO A 97 -4.39 7.81 -27.40
CA PRO A 97 -5.13 7.39 -26.21
C PRO A 97 -4.32 6.49 -25.31
N GLU A 98 -3.45 5.66 -25.90
CA GLU A 98 -2.73 4.65 -25.16
C GLU A 98 -1.63 5.23 -24.28
N HIS A 99 -1.02 6.35 -24.65
CA HIS A 99 -0.08 7.04 -23.76
C HIS A 99 -0.79 7.59 -22.51
N PHE A 100 -2.01 8.12 -22.69
CA PHE A 100 -2.83 8.55 -21.56
C PHE A 100 -3.27 7.37 -20.70
N ASN A 101 -3.75 6.29 -21.33
CA ASN A 101 -4.17 5.08 -20.62
C ASN A 101 -3.01 4.45 -19.83
N ASP A 102 -1.82 4.33 -20.43
CA ASP A 102 -0.63 3.81 -19.76
C ASP A 102 -0.22 4.73 -18.59
N ALA A 103 -0.31 6.06 -18.73
CA ALA A 103 -0.02 6.98 -17.63
C ALA A 103 -1.02 6.81 -16.46
N VAL A 104 -2.31 6.60 -16.76
CA VAL A 104 -3.33 6.30 -15.74
C VAL A 104 -3.08 4.95 -15.07
N GLU A 105 -2.72 3.91 -15.84
CA GLU A 105 -2.36 2.60 -15.29
C GLU A 105 -1.12 2.69 -14.37
N GLN A 106 -0.06 3.39 -14.80
CA GLN A 106 1.14 3.60 -13.99
C GLN A 106 0.83 4.34 -12.68
N LEU A 107 -0.05 5.34 -12.72
CA LEU A 107 -0.49 6.05 -11.53
C LEU A 107 -1.29 5.13 -10.59
N ALA A 108 -2.09 4.22 -11.14
CA ALA A 108 -2.82 3.21 -10.36
C ALA A 108 -1.88 2.22 -9.66
N GLU A 109 -0.87 1.72 -10.37
CA GLU A 109 0.19 0.84 -9.83
C GLU A 109 0.97 1.54 -8.71
N LEU A 110 1.33 2.82 -8.91
CA LEU A 110 2.05 3.62 -7.92
C LEU A 110 1.19 3.90 -6.68
N SER A 111 -0.08 4.26 -6.87
CA SER A 111 -1.04 4.47 -5.77
C SER A 111 -1.16 3.21 -4.89
N THR A 112 -1.32 2.05 -5.53
CA THR A 112 -1.41 0.75 -4.84
C THR A 112 -0.13 0.47 -4.03
N THR A 113 1.04 0.74 -4.62
CA THR A 113 2.33 0.56 -3.96
C THR A 113 2.49 1.47 -2.75
N LEU A 114 2.10 2.74 -2.87
CA LEU A 114 2.13 3.70 -1.78
C LEU A 114 1.17 3.33 -0.65
N GLU A 115 -0.05 2.91 -0.98
CA GLU A 115 -1.03 2.46 0.00
C GLU A 115 -0.51 1.25 0.79
N GLN A 116 0.08 0.27 0.11
CA GLN A 116 0.69 -0.89 0.78
C GLN A 116 1.83 -0.47 1.72
N ARG A 117 2.69 0.46 1.28
CA ARG A 117 3.76 1.00 2.14
C ARG A 117 3.19 1.72 3.35
N PHE A 118 2.18 2.57 3.15
CA PHE A 118 1.53 3.30 4.24
C PHE A 118 0.88 2.35 5.24
N ARG A 119 0.13 1.34 4.78
CA ARG A 119 -0.48 0.31 5.65
C ARG A 119 0.56 -0.43 6.49
N ARG A 120 1.73 -0.74 5.92
CA ARG A 120 2.83 -1.39 6.67
C ARG A 120 3.38 -0.47 7.76
N VAL A 121 3.70 0.78 7.42
CA VAL A 121 4.22 1.77 8.38
C VAL A 121 3.21 2.01 9.52
N VAL A 122 1.92 2.17 9.20
CA VAL A 122 0.87 2.35 10.21
C VAL A 122 0.74 1.12 11.11
N ALA A 123 0.78 -0.09 10.53
CA ALA A 123 0.70 -1.33 11.33
C ALA A 123 1.92 -1.50 12.26
N GLU A 124 3.12 -1.11 11.81
CA GLU A 124 4.33 -1.12 12.63
C GLU A 124 4.25 -0.12 13.78
N GLU A 125 3.84 1.12 13.51
CA GLU A 125 3.67 2.15 14.55
C GLU A 125 2.55 1.78 15.54
N GLN A 126 1.43 1.24 15.07
CA GLN A 126 0.38 0.75 15.96
C GLN A 126 0.87 -0.38 16.88
N ARG A 127 1.67 -1.32 16.37
CA ARG A 127 2.25 -2.39 17.20
C ARG A 127 3.20 -1.85 18.26
N ARG A 128 4.06 -0.89 17.90
CA ARG A 128 4.96 -0.21 18.86
C ARG A 128 4.16 0.53 19.93
N TYR A 129 3.14 1.28 19.53
CA TYR A 129 2.26 1.99 20.45
C TYR A 129 1.58 1.04 21.44
N TRP A 130 0.99 -0.06 20.95
CA TRP A 130 0.37 -1.07 21.82
C TRP A 130 1.38 -1.78 22.72
N ALA A 131 2.57 -2.12 22.22
CA ALA A 131 3.62 -2.71 23.04
C ALA A 131 4.05 -1.78 24.17
N ASN A 132 4.18 -0.47 23.90
CA ASN A 132 4.48 0.53 24.91
C ASN A 132 3.36 0.65 25.95
N ILE A 133 2.10 0.69 25.53
CA ILE A 133 0.95 0.71 26.45
C ILE A 133 0.96 -0.53 27.35
N VAL A 134 1.08 -1.72 26.76
CA VAL A 134 1.08 -2.99 27.52
C VAL A 134 2.26 -3.03 28.49
N GLY A 135 3.44 -2.57 28.07
CA GLY A 135 4.62 -2.46 28.92
C GLY A 135 4.37 -1.53 30.12
N ILE A 136 3.89 -0.31 29.88
CA ILE A 136 3.58 0.66 30.93
C ILE A 136 2.52 0.10 31.89
N PHE A 137 1.47 -0.52 31.36
CA PHE A 137 0.40 -1.09 32.17
C PHE A 137 0.90 -2.27 33.03
N SER A 138 1.79 -3.12 32.49
CA SER A 138 2.36 -4.25 33.23
C SER A 138 3.26 -3.78 34.38
N VAL A 139 4.08 -2.74 34.14
CA VAL A 139 4.89 -2.10 35.18
C VAL A 139 3.97 -1.51 36.26
N LEU A 140 2.89 -0.84 35.87
CA LEU A 140 1.92 -0.28 36.79
C LEU A 140 1.29 -1.34 37.70
N VAL A 141 0.78 -2.43 37.12
CA VAL A 141 0.17 -3.53 37.89
C VAL A 141 1.19 -4.13 38.86
N SER A 142 2.45 -4.25 38.44
CA SER A 142 3.52 -4.76 39.29
C SER A 142 3.82 -3.84 40.49
N VAL A 143 3.88 -2.52 40.26
CA VAL A 143 4.07 -1.53 41.33
C VAL A 143 2.88 -1.50 42.29
N LEU A 144 1.65 -1.54 41.76
CA LEU A 144 0.43 -1.62 42.57
C LEU A 144 0.39 -2.89 43.43
N ALA A 145 0.71 -4.04 42.84
CA ALA A 145 0.79 -5.31 43.55
C ALA A 145 1.85 -5.26 44.66
N LEU A 146 3.03 -4.69 44.39
CA LEU A 146 4.09 -4.53 45.38
C LEU A 146 3.62 -3.65 46.55
N ILE A 147 2.99 -2.50 46.27
CA ILE A 147 2.45 -1.60 47.31
C ILE A 147 1.37 -2.32 48.13
N LEU A 148 0.43 -3.02 47.48
CA LEU A 148 -0.63 -3.76 48.17
C LEU A 148 -0.10 -4.89 49.05
N THR A 149 0.95 -5.59 48.61
CA THR A 149 1.59 -6.65 49.41
C THR A 149 2.45 -6.11 50.56
N GLY A 150 3.05 -4.92 50.39
CA GLY A 150 3.88 -4.27 51.40
C GLY A 150 3.09 -3.42 52.41
N LEU A 151 1.82 -3.12 52.13
CA LEU A 151 0.97 -2.39 53.07
C LEU A 151 0.66 -3.28 54.27
N PRO A 152 0.97 -2.84 55.51
CA PRO A 152 0.54 -3.55 56.70
C PRO A 152 -0.99 -3.64 56.66
N LYS A 153 -1.55 -4.83 56.94
CA LYS A 153 -3.00 -5.01 57.06
C LYS A 153 -3.55 -3.87 57.92
N ILE A 154 -4.60 -3.21 57.46
CA ILE A 154 -5.27 -2.14 58.21
C ILE A 154 -5.69 -2.76 59.55
N LEU A 155 -4.87 -2.56 60.57
CA LEU A 155 -5.15 -2.98 61.93
C LEU A 155 -6.16 -1.96 62.44
N SER A 156 -7.42 -2.37 62.42
CA SER A 156 -8.48 -1.65 63.11
C SER A 156 -8.31 -1.93 64.60
N ASP A 157 -7.29 -1.33 65.22
CA ASP A 157 -7.11 -1.45 66.66
C ASP A 157 -8.18 -0.59 67.35
N PRO A 158 -9.18 -1.20 68.01
CA PRO A 158 -10.32 -0.46 68.59
C PRO A 158 -9.90 0.46 69.74
N ALA A 159 -8.65 0.38 70.19
CA ALA A 159 -8.08 1.23 71.24
C ALA A 159 -7.64 2.63 70.74
N LEU A 160 -7.58 2.88 69.43
CA LEU A 160 -7.10 4.15 68.88
C LEU A 160 -8.22 5.22 68.75
N PRO A 161 -7.99 6.47 69.18
CA PRO A 161 -8.94 7.57 68.96
C PRO A 161 -9.12 7.85 67.46
N PHE A 162 -10.37 8.15 67.05
CA PHE A 162 -10.79 8.31 65.65
C PHE A 162 -9.82 9.08 64.76
N TRP A 163 -9.36 10.25 65.19
CA TRP A 163 -8.45 11.10 64.41
C TRP A 163 -7.08 10.46 64.13
N SER A 164 -6.58 9.64 65.05
CA SER A 164 -5.32 8.91 64.87
C SER A 164 -5.47 7.74 63.90
N ALA A 165 -6.60 7.01 63.95
CA ALA A 165 -6.93 5.97 62.98
C ALA A 165 -7.11 6.55 61.56
N VAL A 166 -7.74 7.73 61.44
CA VAL A 166 -7.88 8.43 60.15
C VAL A 166 -6.51 8.84 59.59
N LEU A 167 -5.63 9.42 60.41
CA LEU A 167 -4.27 9.82 59.99
C LEU A 167 -3.41 8.63 59.53
N VAL A 168 -3.51 7.49 60.21
CA VAL A 168 -2.79 6.25 59.84
C VAL A 168 -3.33 5.67 58.53
N ASN A 169 -4.64 5.65 58.33
CA ASN A 169 -5.23 5.20 57.06
C ASN A 169 -4.90 6.17 55.90
N LEU A 170 -4.86 7.48 56.17
CA LEU A 170 -4.50 8.48 55.15
C LEU A 170 -3.02 8.36 54.75
N SER A 171 -2.12 8.11 55.70
CA SER A 171 -0.69 7.93 55.41
C SER A 171 -0.41 6.64 54.64
N GLN A 172 -1.22 5.60 54.84
CA GLN A 172 -1.18 4.36 54.05
C GLN A 172 -1.64 4.55 52.59
N LEU A 173 -2.53 5.51 52.31
CA LEU A 173 -2.97 5.85 50.95
C LEU A 173 -1.98 6.77 50.19
N LEU A 174 -1.08 7.45 50.91
CA LEU A 174 -0.12 8.37 50.35
C LEU A 174 0.86 7.73 49.32
N PRO A 175 1.48 6.56 49.57
CA PRO A 175 2.32 5.90 48.56
C PRO A 175 1.55 5.49 47.30
N LEU A 176 0.26 5.13 47.43
CA LEU A 176 -0.62 4.85 46.29
C LEU A 176 -0.85 6.12 45.45
N ALA A 177 -1.15 7.24 46.10
CA ALA A 177 -1.37 8.53 45.45
C ALA A 177 -0.11 9.03 44.72
N VAL A 178 1.07 8.90 45.34
CA VAL A 178 2.36 9.26 44.72
C VAL A 178 2.63 8.40 43.48
N ALA A 179 2.39 7.09 43.54
CA ALA A 179 2.54 6.20 42.39
C ALA A 179 1.60 6.57 41.23
N LEU A 180 0.34 6.93 41.53
CA LEU A 180 -0.63 7.42 40.54
C LEU A 180 -0.20 8.75 39.90
N ILE A 181 0.35 9.69 40.68
CA ILE A 181 0.85 10.97 40.15
C ILE A 181 2.07 10.77 39.24
N LEU A 182 3.03 9.92 39.65
CA LEU A 182 4.20 9.55 38.85
C LEU A 182 3.79 8.87 37.54
N LEU A 183 2.79 8.00 37.60
CA LEU A 183 2.20 7.36 36.44
C LEU A 183 1.61 8.38 35.47
N VAL A 184 0.80 9.33 35.95
CA VAL A 184 0.20 10.37 35.10
C VAL A 184 1.28 11.23 34.44
N LEU A 185 2.37 11.54 35.17
CA LEU A 185 3.53 12.26 34.62
C LEU A 185 4.23 11.46 33.51
N VAL A 186 4.49 10.17 33.71
CA VAL A 186 5.13 9.30 32.71
C VAL A 186 4.24 9.11 31.48
N LEU A 187 2.95 8.83 31.66
CA LEU A 187 1.98 8.73 30.56
C LEU A 187 1.92 10.02 29.75
N ARG A 188 1.91 11.18 30.42
CA ARG A 188 1.93 12.49 29.76
C ARG A 188 3.22 12.74 28.97
N TRP A 189 4.34 12.13 29.38
CA TRP A 189 5.62 12.24 28.69
C TRP A 189 5.73 11.31 27.49
N VAL A 190 5.15 10.11 27.56
CA VAL A 190 5.16 9.12 26.47
C VAL A 190 4.11 9.41 25.39
N VAL A 191 2.99 10.04 25.75
CA VAL A 191 1.91 10.40 24.81
C VAL A 191 2.19 11.73 24.07
N ARG A 192 3.20 12.49 24.49
CA ARG A 192 3.69 13.68 23.77
C ARG A 192 4.74 13.31 22.74
#